data_AF-A0A931W8X0-F1
#
_entry.id   AF-A0A931W8X0-F1
#
_cell.length_a   1.000
_cell.length_b   1.000
_cell.length_c   1.000
_cell.angle_alpha   90.00
_cell.angle_beta   90.00
_cell.angle_gamma   90.00
#
_symmetry.space_group_name_H-M   'P 1'
#
loop_
_entity.id
_entity.type
_entity.pdbx_description
1 polymer ?
#
loop_
_entity_poly.entity_id
_entity_poly.type
_entity_poly.pdbx_seq_one_letter_code
_entity_poly.pdbx_strand_id
1 'polypeptide(L)'
;MRTLNDIIPPSRRKETGPLTGSPSGREPLNLSADKPPRFPYMTLVVVALIVAVSIGALIYFSTAKVEVIPSTVSAAVQSSFTANKSSGSLPFEIITAQKIASQSVKGSGTKTVNTPASGTITVYNTQTKSQKLIANTRFATAAGLIFRIRSAITIPGGTSEKPGSITTKVYADNTGSSYNVGPTSFTVPGFAGTPQEKMVYARSSTAMAGGASGAVPIVDTALEEQARSALKTALAPDLLASIQSQIPSGYVLVPSAAETVYEAMDSEPSSTTGMVEVKEQGTITAIIFPNTALATSVAASVAGLNYQGEPLTLASTENLLLAAVSMPSLDAETFSFTLAGTASLTYTVDPSRIAAAVAGKTRSAAEVALTNYPEVKRAVIILRPFWRQTLPQDPSSISVVVSS
;
A
#
# COMPACT_ATOMS: atom_id res chain seq x y z
N MET A 1 74.94 12.43 17.07
CA MET A 1 75.46 13.58 16.29
C MET A 1 74.39 13.93 15.26
N ARG A 2 73.64 15.01 15.52
CA ARG A 2 73.64 16.29 14.77
C ARG A 2 72.97 16.15 13.38
N THR A 3 71.97 16.93 12.96
CA THR A 3 71.44 18.23 13.41
C THR A 3 70.14 18.51 12.65
N LEU A 4 69.20 19.22 13.30
CA LEU A 4 67.96 19.74 12.71
C LEU A 4 68.24 20.75 11.58
N ASN A 5 67.47 20.65 10.50
CA ASN A 5 67.43 21.68 9.46
C ASN A 5 66.50 22.80 9.90
N ASP A 6 67.13 23.93 10.23
CA ASP A 6 66.55 25.23 10.50
C ASP A 6 66.38 25.99 9.17
N ILE A 7 65.20 26.54 8.92
CA ILE A 7 64.89 27.31 7.71
C ILE A 7 64.93 28.79 8.07
N ILE A 8 66.00 29.46 7.64
CA ILE A 8 66.24 30.89 7.77
C ILE A 8 65.56 31.63 6.60
N PRO A 9 64.86 32.77 6.84
CA PRO A 9 64.27 33.58 5.77
C PRO A 9 65.31 34.50 5.08
N PRO A 10 65.09 34.90 3.82
CA PRO A 10 66.05 35.69 3.08
C PRO A 10 66.07 37.16 3.52
N SER A 11 67.26 37.62 3.87
CA SER A 11 67.63 39.02 3.99
C SER A 11 68.01 39.57 2.61
N ARG A 12 67.33 40.62 2.16
CA ARG A 12 67.74 41.38 0.96
C ARG A 12 68.45 42.65 1.41
N ARG A 13 69.79 42.59 1.40
CA ARG A 13 70.72 43.72 1.52
C ARG A 13 71.14 44.19 0.12
N LYS A 14 71.27 45.50 -0.05
CA LYS A 14 72.10 46.16 -1.09
C LYS A 14 72.76 47.34 -0.36
N GLU A 15 73.98 47.20 0.18
CA GLU A 15 75.30 47.49 -0.44
C GLU A 15 75.37 48.91 -1.05
N THR A 16 75.87 49.90 -0.27
CA THR A 16 77.26 50.44 -0.17
C THR A 16 77.64 51.28 -1.38
N GLY A 17 77.71 52.62 -1.33
CA GLY A 17 78.73 53.51 -0.70
C GLY A 17 79.53 54.22 -1.84
N PRO A 18 80.42 55.22 -1.61
CA PRO A 18 80.45 56.25 -0.57
C PRO A 18 81.01 57.64 -1.02
N LEU A 19 81.05 58.59 -0.07
CA LEU A 19 81.92 59.80 0.11
C LEU A 19 81.78 61.06 -0.78
N THR A 20 81.37 62.19 -0.16
CA THR A 20 82.21 63.34 0.27
C THR A 20 81.40 64.64 0.31
N GLY A 21 81.67 65.50 1.31
CA GLY A 21 81.29 66.92 1.31
C GLY A 21 80.32 67.35 2.43
N SER A 22 80.87 67.92 3.50
CA SER A 22 80.19 68.89 4.37
C SER A 22 80.56 70.31 3.91
N PRO A 23 79.94 71.41 4.39
CA PRO A 23 78.65 71.54 5.09
C PRO A 23 77.79 72.68 4.48
N SER A 24 76.59 72.89 5.03
CA SER A 24 76.01 74.21 5.41
C SER A 24 74.51 74.30 5.12
N GLY A 25 73.78 74.90 6.06
CA GLY A 25 72.52 75.58 5.72
C GLY A 25 71.25 74.99 6.32
N ARG A 26 71.07 75.25 7.62
CA ARG A 26 69.82 75.47 8.36
C ARG A 26 68.48 75.28 7.60
N GLU A 27 67.68 74.33 8.08
CA GLU A 27 66.22 74.47 8.22
C GLU A 27 65.74 73.55 9.37
N PRO A 28 65.02 74.04 10.40
CA PRO A 28 64.48 73.16 11.43
C PRO A 28 63.29 72.38 10.85
N LEU A 29 63.47 71.06 10.71
CA LEU A 29 62.38 70.11 10.48
C LEU A 29 61.42 70.16 11.67
N ASN A 30 60.16 70.51 11.39
CA ASN A 30 59.04 70.35 12.29
C ASN A 30 58.94 68.88 12.76
N LEU A 31 59.31 68.64 14.01
CA LEU A 31 58.89 67.47 14.77
C LEU A 31 57.38 67.60 15.03
N SER A 32 56.57 67.01 14.17
CA SER A 32 55.16 66.75 14.49
C SER A 32 55.11 65.85 15.72
N ALA A 33 54.47 66.37 16.77
CA ALA A 33 54.32 65.73 18.06
C ALA A 33 53.69 64.33 17.93
N ASP A 34 54.37 63.34 18.50
CA ASP A 34 53.84 62.00 18.76
C ASP A 34 52.57 62.13 19.60
N LYS A 35 51.43 61.75 19.02
CA LYS A 35 50.14 61.70 19.74
C LYS A 35 50.18 60.48 20.66
N PRO A 36 49.91 60.62 21.97
CA PRO A 36 49.91 59.47 22.88
C PRO A 36 48.86 58.45 22.44
N PRO A 37 49.08 57.14 22.65
CA PRO A 37 48.16 56.10 22.23
C PRO A 37 46.83 56.33 22.96
N ARG A 38 45.81 56.77 22.21
CA ARG A 38 44.45 56.86 22.73
C ARG A 38 43.97 55.44 22.95
N PHE A 39 43.87 55.04 24.23
CA PHE A 39 43.30 53.76 24.63
C PHE A 39 41.98 53.55 23.86
N PRO A 40 41.80 52.45 23.11
CA PRO A 40 40.78 52.38 22.08
C PRO A 40 39.41 52.04 22.71
N TYR A 41 38.88 52.94 23.51
CA TYR A 41 37.56 52.81 24.15
C TYR A 41 36.46 52.54 23.11
N MET A 42 36.59 53.10 21.90
CA MET A 42 35.64 52.85 20.82
C MET A 42 35.64 51.39 20.33
N THR A 43 36.80 50.73 20.24
CA THR A 43 36.85 49.31 19.85
C THR A 43 36.32 48.42 20.96
N LEU A 44 36.57 48.76 22.23
CA LEU A 44 35.99 48.05 23.37
C LEU A 44 34.46 48.14 23.40
N VAL A 45 33.89 49.31 23.11
CA VAL A 45 32.43 49.51 23.03
C VAL A 45 31.83 48.71 21.87
N VAL A 46 32.48 48.72 20.69
CA VAL A 46 32.01 47.94 19.52
C VAL A 46 32.09 46.43 19.80
N VAL A 47 33.16 45.94 20.40
CA VAL A 47 33.29 44.52 20.78
C VAL A 47 32.24 44.14 21.82
N ALA A 48 32.01 44.98 22.84
CA ALA A 48 30.97 44.75 23.84
C ALA A 48 29.57 44.70 23.20
N LEU A 49 29.29 45.57 22.22
CA LEU A 49 28.03 45.57 21.48
C LEU A 49 27.87 44.30 20.64
N ILE A 50 28.91 43.87 19.91
CA ILE A 50 28.89 42.62 19.14
C ILE A 50 28.67 41.42 20.06
N VAL A 51 29.32 41.38 21.22
CA VAL A 51 29.14 40.32 22.22
C VAL A 51 27.71 40.34 22.76
N ALA A 52 27.15 41.51 23.09
CA ALA A 52 25.77 41.64 23.56
C ALA A 52 24.75 41.20 22.50
N VAL A 53 24.94 41.59 21.22
CA VAL A 53 24.10 41.15 20.11
C VAL A 53 24.25 39.65 19.87
N SER A 54 25.46 39.11 19.96
CA SER A 54 25.73 37.66 19.80
C SER A 54 25.08 36.85 20.92
N ILE A 55 25.15 37.31 22.17
CA ILE A 55 24.47 36.70 23.31
C ILE A 55 22.95 36.79 23.13
N GLY A 56 22.43 37.94 22.70
CA GLY A 56 21.01 38.12 22.40
C GLY A 56 20.52 37.17 21.30
N ALA A 57 21.30 37.02 20.22
CA ALA A 57 21.01 36.08 19.14
C ALA A 57 21.07 34.62 19.63
N LEU A 58 22.06 34.24 20.44
CA LEU A 58 22.16 32.89 21.02
C LEU A 58 21.00 32.57 21.96
N ILE A 59 20.46 33.57 22.67
CA ILE A 59 19.28 33.41 23.52
C ILE A 59 18.00 33.30 22.68
N TYR A 60 17.89 34.07 21.59
CA TYR A 60 16.73 34.07 20.69
C TYR A 60 16.66 32.79 19.84
N PHE A 61 17.78 32.27 19.35
CA PHE A 61 17.87 31.04 18.55
C PHE A 61 18.09 29.77 19.39
N SER A 62 17.69 29.78 20.66
CA SER A 62 17.78 28.59 21.50
C SER A 62 16.80 27.52 21.02
N THR A 63 17.27 26.28 20.89
CA THR A 63 16.45 25.14 20.49
C THR A 63 16.53 24.05 21.55
N ALA A 64 15.44 23.32 21.76
CA ALA A 64 15.43 22.13 22.61
C ALA A 64 15.01 20.91 21.79
N LYS A 65 15.58 19.75 22.11
CA LYS A 65 15.14 18.45 21.61
C LYS A 65 14.64 17.61 22.79
N VAL A 66 13.46 17.04 22.68
CA VAL A 66 12.89 16.13 23.68
C VAL A 66 12.65 14.79 23.00
N GLU A 67 13.42 13.78 23.38
CA GLU A 67 13.19 12.40 22.93
C GLU A 67 12.25 11.72 23.91
N VAL A 68 11.09 11.28 23.43
CA VAL A 68 10.06 10.64 24.25
C VAL A 68 9.99 9.17 23.89
N ILE A 69 10.09 8.31 24.91
CA ILE A 69 9.82 6.88 24.81
C ILE A 69 8.38 6.67 25.28
N PRO A 70 7.48 6.19 24.40
CA PRO A 70 6.09 6.01 24.75
C PRO A 70 5.91 4.91 25.80
N SER A 71 4.82 4.99 26.55
CA SER A 71 4.40 3.93 27.45
C SER A 71 3.81 2.76 26.67
N THR A 72 4.28 1.56 26.98
CA THR A 72 3.76 0.31 26.41
C THR A 72 3.35 -0.60 27.55
N VAL A 73 2.10 -1.06 27.48
CA VAL A 73 1.50 -1.98 28.46
C VAL A 73 1.07 -3.26 27.77
N SER A 74 1.27 -4.38 28.45
CA SER A 74 0.80 -5.68 27.96
C SER A 74 -0.43 -6.11 28.74
N ALA A 75 -1.45 -6.57 28.03
CA ALA A 75 -2.71 -6.98 28.62
C ALA A 75 -3.18 -8.30 28.01
N ALA A 76 -3.58 -9.25 28.87
CA ALA A 76 -4.27 -10.45 28.41
C ALA A 76 -5.71 -10.08 28.03
N VAL A 77 -6.10 -10.45 26.80
CA VAL A 77 -7.45 -10.24 26.28
C VAL A 77 -8.11 -11.60 26.04
N GLN A 78 -9.36 -11.72 26.48
CA GLN A 78 -10.24 -12.84 26.17
C GLN A 78 -11.66 -12.28 26.18
N SER A 79 -12.06 -11.66 25.08
CA SER A 79 -13.32 -10.90 25.02
C SER A 79 -13.97 -11.02 23.65
N SER A 80 -15.29 -10.92 23.63
CA SER A 80 -16.08 -10.90 22.41
C SER A 80 -16.31 -9.46 21.95
N PHE A 81 -16.17 -9.25 20.65
CA PHE A 81 -16.31 -7.96 19.99
C PHE A 81 -17.31 -8.07 18.85
N THR A 82 -17.97 -6.97 18.57
CA THR A 82 -18.79 -6.79 17.37
C THR A 82 -18.26 -5.59 16.60
N ALA A 83 -17.65 -5.86 15.46
CA ALA A 83 -17.22 -4.85 14.52
C ALA A 83 -18.35 -4.49 13.54
N ASN A 84 -18.33 -3.26 13.05
CA ASN A 84 -19.34 -2.73 12.14
C ASN A 84 -18.66 -2.25 10.85
N LYS A 85 -19.34 -2.36 9.71
CA LYS A 85 -18.77 -1.96 8.42
C LYS A 85 -18.68 -0.44 8.36
N SER A 86 -17.46 0.08 8.15
CA SER A 86 -17.15 1.51 7.88
C SER A 86 -17.58 2.57 8.92
N SER A 87 -18.35 2.24 9.97
CA SER A 87 -18.82 3.19 10.98
C SER A 87 -18.99 2.52 12.34
N GLY A 88 -18.89 3.27 13.45
CA GLY A 88 -19.02 2.75 14.81
C GLY A 88 -17.71 2.74 15.62
N SER A 89 -17.74 2.10 16.79
CA SER A 89 -16.59 2.04 17.72
C SER A 89 -15.45 1.14 17.22
N LEU A 90 -15.78 0.09 16.48
CA LEU A 90 -14.84 -0.84 15.88
C LEU A 90 -15.19 -1.06 14.40
N PRO A 91 -14.77 -0.16 13.50
CA PRO A 91 -14.89 -0.39 12.08
C PRO A 91 -14.02 -1.56 11.60
N PHE A 92 -14.50 -2.29 10.59
CA PHE A 92 -13.70 -3.27 9.86
C PHE A 92 -13.85 -3.08 8.34
N GLU A 93 -12.85 -3.57 7.61
CA GLU A 93 -12.90 -3.69 6.16
C GLU A 93 -12.55 -5.11 5.73
N ILE A 94 -13.08 -5.52 4.59
CA ILE A 94 -12.77 -6.82 3.98
C ILE A 94 -11.96 -6.55 2.72
N ILE A 95 -10.80 -7.20 2.63
CA ILE A 95 -9.95 -7.19 1.44
C ILE A 95 -9.86 -8.60 0.86
N THR A 96 -9.76 -8.69 -0.46
CA THR A 96 -9.72 -9.96 -1.17
C THR A 96 -8.60 -9.97 -2.22
N ALA A 97 -7.95 -11.12 -2.36
CA ALA A 97 -7.00 -11.36 -3.43
C ALA A 97 -7.26 -12.74 -4.03
N GLN A 98 -7.07 -12.84 -5.33
CA GLN A 98 -7.28 -14.06 -6.10
C GLN A 98 -6.08 -14.32 -6.99
N LYS A 99 -5.63 -15.57 -7.04
CA LYS A 99 -4.59 -16.03 -7.95
C LYS A 99 -4.97 -17.38 -8.53
N ILE A 100 -4.57 -17.60 -9.78
CA ILE A 100 -4.68 -18.88 -10.46
C ILE A 100 -3.26 -19.38 -10.69
N ALA A 101 -2.99 -20.62 -10.29
CA ALA A 101 -1.75 -21.30 -10.60
C ALA A 101 -2.04 -22.53 -11.45
N SER A 102 -1.10 -22.87 -12.33
CA SER A 102 -1.20 -24.04 -13.18
C SER A 102 0.07 -24.89 -13.13
N GLN A 103 -0.10 -26.19 -13.30
CA GLN A 103 1.00 -27.15 -13.40
C GLN A 103 0.74 -28.09 -14.57
N SER A 104 1.74 -28.23 -15.44
CA SER A 104 1.70 -29.23 -16.52
C SER A 104 2.12 -30.59 -15.98
N VAL A 105 1.25 -31.59 -16.14
CA VAL A 105 1.48 -32.98 -15.75
C VAL A 105 1.33 -33.91 -16.96
N LYS A 106 2.01 -35.05 -16.93
CA LYS A 106 1.95 -36.03 -18.02
C LYS A 106 0.60 -36.72 -18.05
N GLY A 107 -0.05 -36.75 -19.21
CA GLY A 107 -1.28 -37.51 -19.40
C GLY A 107 -1.04 -39.01 -19.27
N SER A 108 -1.93 -39.72 -18.57
CA SER A 108 -1.91 -41.16 -18.37
C SER A 108 -2.81 -41.93 -19.36
N GLY A 109 -3.62 -41.20 -20.14
CA GLY A 109 -4.50 -41.77 -21.16
C GLY A 109 -5.10 -40.68 -22.04
N THR A 110 -6.09 -41.05 -22.85
CA THR A 110 -6.86 -40.09 -23.66
C THR A 110 -8.36 -40.34 -23.51
N LYS A 111 -9.14 -39.27 -23.41
CA LYS A 111 -10.60 -39.31 -23.47
C LYS A 111 -11.06 -38.66 -24.76
N THR A 112 -11.97 -39.30 -25.47
CA THR A 112 -12.63 -38.67 -26.61
C THR A 112 -13.57 -37.59 -26.09
N VAL A 113 -13.26 -36.34 -26.41
CA VAL A 113 -14.11 -35.19 -26.09
C VAL A 113 -14.82 -34.78 -27.36
N ASN A 114 -16.14 -34.69 -27.29
CA ASN A 114 -17.01 -34.22 -28.36
C ASN A 114 -17.87 -33.09 -27.79
N THR A 115 -17.28 -31.90 -27.66
CA THR A 115 -17.96 -30.72 -27.12
C THR A 115 -18.18 -29.68 -28.23
N PRO A 116 -19.40 -29.12 -28.36
CA PRO A 116 -19.65 -28.01 -29.25
C PRO A 116 -19.15 -26.71 -28.63
N ALA A 117 -18.56 -25.83 -29.44
CA ALA A 117 -18.21 -24.49 -28.99
C ALA A 117 -19.47 -23.71 -28.57
N SER A 118 -19.35 -22.82 -27.60
CA SER A 118 -20.43 -21.95 -27.18
C SER A 118 -19.95 -20.53 -26.92
N GLY A 119 -20.89 -19.61 -26.92
CA GLY A 119 -20.63 -18.22 -26.60
C GLY A 119 -21.90 -17.39 -26.72
N THR A 120 -21.75 -16.09 -26.56
CA THR A 120 -22.88 -15.17 -26.49
C THR A 120 -22.91 -14.30 -27.75
N ILE A 121 -24.10 -14.19 -28.36
CA ILE A 121 -24.35 -13.27 -29.47
C ILE A 121 -25.41 -12.24 -29.06
N THR A 122 -25.30 -11.04 -29.60
CA THR A 122 -26.39 -10.06 -29.62
C THR A 122 -27.05 -10.12 -30.98
N VAL A 123 -28.34 -10.42 -30.98
CA VAL A 123 -29.19 -10.47 -32.17
C VAL A 123 -29.92 -9.14 -32.29
N TYR A 124 -29.87 -8.54 -33.48
CA TYR A 124 -30.43 -7.25 -33.82
C TYR A 124 -31.60 -7.42 -34.80
N ASN A 125 -32.61 -6.56 -34.66
CA ASN A 125 -33.77 -6.49 -35.52
C ASN A 125 -34.05 -5.02 -35.88
N THR A 126 -33.91 -4.68 -37.16
CA THR A 126 -34.21 -3.33 -37.68
C THR A 126 -35.64 -3.18 -38.17
N GLN A 127 -36.46 -4.24 -38.08
CA GLN A 127 -37.89 -4.18 -38.39
C GLN A 127 -38.64 -3.46 -37.27
N THR A 128 -39.71 -2.74 -37.61
CA THR A 128 -40.60 -2.12 -36.62
C THR A 128 -41.38 -3.15 -35.80
N LYS A 129 -41.57 -4.37 -36.34
CA LYS A 129 -42.24 -5.50 -35.66
C LYS A 129 -41.23 -6.34 -34.90
N SER A 130 -41.66 -6.93 -33.79
CA SER A 130 -40.85 -7.91 -33.07
C SER A 130 -40.64 -9.17 -33.92
N GLN A 131 -39.45 -9.76 -33.82
CA GLN A 131 -39.09 -10.98 -34.53
C GLN A 131 -38.91 -12.12 -33.52
N LYS A 132 -39.76 -13.14 -33.61
CA LYS A 132 -39.58 -14.38 -32.85
C LYS A 132 -38.67 -15.33 -33.62
N LEU A 133 -37.67 -15.89 -32.95
CA LEU A 133 -36.84 -16.99 -33.43
C LEU A 133 -37.14 -18.22 -32.56
N ILE A 134 -37.41 -19.35 -33.21
CA ILE A 134 -37.70 -20.60 -32.52
C ILE A 134 -36.42 -21.25 -31.97
N ALA A 135 -36.57 -22.18 -31.03
CA ALA A 135 -35.45 -23.02 -30.61
C ALA A 135 -34.80 -23.69 -31.84
N ASN A 136 -33.48 -23.90 -31.78
CA ASN A 136 -32.64 -24.46 -32.85
C ASN A 136 -32.52 -23.61 -34.13
N THR A 137 -32.91 -22.33 -34.09
CA THR A 137 -32.64 -21.38 -35.19
C THR A 137 -31.14 -21.31 -35.48
N ARG A 138 -30.78 -21.36 -36.77
CA ARG A 138 -29.40 -21.37 -37.24
C ARG A 138 -28.85 -19.95 -37.40
N PHE A 139 -27.64 -19.75 -36.93
CA PHE A 139 -26.81 -18.56 -37.10
C PHE A 139 -25.54 -18.97 -37.83
N ALA A 140 -25.30 -18.42 -39.02
CA ALA A 140 -24.15 -18.77 -39.83
C ALA A 140 -23.10 -17.67 -39.78
N THR A 141 -21.85 -18.05 -39.52
CA THR A 141 -20.70 -17.15 -39.73
C THR A 141 -20.42 -16.98 -41.23
N ALA A 142 -19.59 -15.98 -41.58
CA ALA A 142 -19.11 -15.82 -42.97
C ALA A 142 -18.34 -17.04 -43.49
N ALA A 143 -17.73 -17.84 -42.59
CA ALA A 143 -17.05 -19.09 -42.93
C ALA A 143 -18.01 -20.30 -43.05
N GLY A 144 -19.33 -20.09 -42.95
CA GLY A 144 -20.34 -21.14 -43.05
C GLY A 144 -20.52 -21.98 -41.79
N LEU A 145 -19.81 -21.68 -40.70
CA LEU A 145 -19.98 -22.38 -39.42
C LEU A 145 -21.34 -22.02 -38.80
N ILE A 146 -22.10 -23.06 -38.44
CA ILE A 146 -23.46 -22.93 -37.91
C ILE A 146 -23.47 -23.02 -36.39
N PHE A 147 -24.16 -22.06 -35.76
CA PHE A 147 -24.47 -22.02 -34.34
C PHE A 147 -25.99 -21.97 -34.14
N ARG A 148 -26.47 -22.44 -33.00
CA ARG A 148 -27.90 -22.53 -32.69
C ARG A 148 -28.22 -22.04 -31.29
N ILE A 149 -29.39 -21.42 -31.18
CA ILE A 149 -30.03 -21.14 -29.88
C ILE A 149 -30.78 -22.38 -29.38
N ARG A 150 -30.78 -22.62 -28.07
CA ARG A 150 -31.51 -23.76 -27.47
C ARG A 150 -32.94 -23.42 -27.05
N SER A 151 -33.20 -22.15 -26.78
CA SER A 151 -34.52 -21.63 -26.43
C SER A 151 -35.01 -20.65 -27.50
N ALA A 152 -36.33 -20.54 -27.63
CA ALA A 152 -36.91 -19.50 -28.47
C ALA A 152 -36.64 -18.11 -27.87
N ILE A 153 -36.37 -17.13 -28.72
CA ILE A 153 -36.16 -15.74 -28.33
C ILE A 153 -37.09 -14.83 -29.12
N THR A 154 -37.48 -13.71 -28.52
CA THR A 154 -38.25 -12.67 -29.20
C THR A 154 -37.43 -11.39 -29.18
N ILE A 155 -36.98 -10.96 -30.35
CA ILE A 155 -36.22 -9.73 -30.50
C ILE A 155 -37.24 -8.59 -30.67
N PRO A 156 -37.18 -7.52 -29.86
CA PRO A 156 -38.05 -6.35 -30.03
C PRO A 156 -37.94 -5.76 -31.45
N GLY A 157 -38.97 -5.03 -31.88
CA GLY A 157 -38.86 -4.19 -33.06
C GLY A 157 -37.97 -2.97 -32.78
N GLY A 158 -37.44 -2.37 -33.84
CA GLY A 158 -36.64 -1.15 -33.81
C GLY A 158 -36.64 -0.45 -35.17
N THR A 159 -35.55 0.27 -35.46
CA THR A 159 -35.30 0.91 -36.76
C THR A 159 -33.89 0.60 -37.24
N SER A 160 -33.50 1.09 -38.42
CA SER A 160 -32.13 0.97 -38.93
C SER A 160 -31.11 1.71 -38.04
N GLU A 161 -31.49 2.85 -37.48
CA GLU A 161 -30.64 3.70 -36.63
C GLU A 161 -30.57 3.18 -35.19
N LYS A 162 -31.67 2.59 -34.71
CA LYS A 162 -31.79 2.00 -33.37
C LYS A 162 -32.45 0.63 -33.45
N PRO A 163 -31.71 -0.42 -33.81
CA PRO A 163 -32.25 -1.77 -33.87
C PRO A 163 -32.71 -2.22 -32.49
N GLY A 164 -33.81 -2.98 -32.46
CA GLY A 164 -34.15 -3.78 -31.29
C GLY A 164 -33.10 -4.88 -31.12
N SER A 165 -32.73 -5.21 -29.89
CA SER A 165 -31.68 -6.20 -29.65
C SER A 165 -31.98 -7.11 -28.47
N ILE A 166 -31.47 -8.33 -28.52
CA ILE A 166 -31.46 -9.27 -27.39
C ILE A 166 -30.16 -10.06 -27.40
N THR A 167 -29.64 -10.33 -26.22
CA THR A 167 -28.44 -11.15 -26.03
C THR A 167 -28.83 -12.57 -25.68
N THR A 168 -28.21 -13.56 -26.33
CA THR A 168 -28.50 -14.97 -26.10
C THR A 168 -27.26 -15.84 -26.26
N LYS A 169 -27.27 -17.01 -25.61
CA LYS A 169 -26.20 -18.00 -25.73
C LYS A 169 -26.46 -18.94 -26.91
N VAL A 170 -25.44 -19.16 -27.72
CA VAL A 170 -25.47 -20.07 -28.86
C VAL A 170 -24.45 -21.19 -28.70
N TYR A 171 -24.71 -22.30 -29.39
CA TYR A 171 -23.90 -23.50 -29.39
C TYR A 171 -23.64 -23.95 -30.83
N ALA A 172 -22.43 -24.38 -31.13
CA ALA A 172 -22.07 -24.93 -32.44
C ALA A 172 -22.95 -26.12 -32.81
N ASP A 173 -23.30 -26.23 -34.09
CA ASP A 173 -24.09 -27.36 -34.64
C ASP A 173 -23.29 -28.68 -34.60
N ASN A 174 -21.97 -28.59 -34.71
CA ASN A 174 -21.06 -29.72 -34.60
C ASN A 174 -20.01 -29.48 -33.50
N THR A 175 -19.34 -30.57 -33.11
CA THR A 175 -18.22 -30.54 -32.18
C THR A 175 -16.91 -30.28 -32.94
N GLY A 176 -15.89 -29.80 -32.24
CA GLY A 176 -14.58 -29.56 -32.84
C GLY A 176 -14.01 -28.16 -32.61
N SER A 177 -12.69 -28.08 -32.62
CA SER A 177 -11.94 -26.83 -32.43
C SER A 177 -12.12 -25.84 -33.58
N SER A 178 -12.57 -26.30 -34.76
CA SER A 178 -12.92 -25.43 -35.89
C SER A 178 -14.06 -24.44 -35.57
N TYR A 179 -14.87 -24.72 -34.55
CA TYR A 179 -15.93 -23.81 -34.09
C TYR A 179 -15.46 -22.82 -33.00
N ASN A 180 -14.19 -22.88 -32.56
CA ASN A 180 -13.61 -21.88 -31.67
C ASN A 180 -13.20 -20.65 -32.48
N VAL A 181 -14.15 -19.76 -32.72
CA VAL A 181 -13.97 -18.55 -33.53
C VAL A 181 -13.90 -17.30 -32.68
N GLY A 182 -13.07 -16.33 -33.06
CA GLY A 182 -13.06 -15.00 -32.43
C GLY A 182 -14.38 -14.22 -32.64
N PRO A 183 -14.45 -12.98 -32.13
CA PRO A 183 -15.60 -12.10 -32.35
C PRO A 183 -15.96 -11.99 -33.84
N THR A 184 -17.21 -12.24 -34.20
CA THR A 184 -17.65 -12.30 -35.60
C THR A 184 -19.12 -11.91 -35.79
N SER A 185 -19.53 -11.77 -37.05
CA SER A 185 -20.91 -11.52 -37.44
C SER A 185 -21.60 -12.79 -37.91
N PHE A 186 -22.91 -12.86 -37.69
CA PHE A 186 -23.75 -13.99 -38.02
C PHE A 186 -24.97 -13.55 -38.83
N THR A 187 -25.31 -14.33 -39.85
CA THR A 187 -26.58 -14.24 -40.57
C THR A 187 -27.54 -15.30 -40.06
N VAL A 188 -28.83 -15.16 -40.39
CA VAL A 188 -29.84 -16.19 -40.11
C VAL A 188 -30.24 -16.83 -41.44
N PRO A 189 -29.65 -17.97 -41.84
CA PRO A 189 -29.90 -18.58 -43.15
C PRO A 189 -31.38 -18.92 -43.39
N GLY A 190 -32.16 -19.13 -42.33
CA GLY A 190 -33.60 -19.39 -42.43
C GLY A 190 -34.43 -18.23 -43.01
N PHE A 191 -33.84 -17.03 -43.14
CA PHE A 191 -34.48 -15.88 -43.78
C PHE A 191 -34.03 -15.64 -45.21
N ALA A 192 -33.19 -16.51 -45.79
CA ALA A 192 -32.72 -16.35 -47.17
C ALA A 192 -33.89 -16.13 -48.14
N GLY A 193 -33.83 -15.07 -48.94
CA GLY A 193 -34.87 -14.70 -49.91
C GLY A 193 -36.07 -13.96 -49.31
N THR A 194 -36.08 -13.67 -48.01
CA THR A 194 -37.09 -12.82 -47.36
C THR A 194 -36.52 -11.44 -47.01
N PRO A 195 -37.37 -10.41 -46.79
CA PRO A 195 -36.89 -9.11 -46.32
C PRO A 195 -36.11 -9.18 -45.00
N GLN A 196 -36.41 -10.17 -44.15
CA GLN A 196 -35.78 -10.36 -42.85
C GLN A 196 -34.29 -10.69 -42.95
N GLU A 197 -33.84 -11.23 -44.09
CA GLU A 197 -32.43 -11.58 -44.33
C GLU A 197 -31.47 -10.42 -44.07
N LYS A 198 -31.88 -9.21 -44.48
CA LYS A 198 -31.08 -7.98 -44.30
C LYS A 198 -31.40 -7.24 -43.01
N MET A 199 -32.53 -7.57 -42.37
CA MET A 199 -33.06 -6.83 -41.23
C MET A 199 -32.83 -7.51 -39.88
N VAL A 200 -32.49 -8.80 -39.88
CA VAL A 200 -32.23 -9.59 -38.67
C VAL A 200 -30.85 -10.25 -38.78
N TYR A 201 -29.92 -9.79 -37.96
CA TYR A 201 -28.53 -10.26 -37.95
C TYR A 201 -28.01 -10.34 -36.52
N ALA A 202 -26.86 -11.00 -36.31
CA ALA A 202 -26.26 -11.07 -34.97
C ALA A 202 -24.76 -10.84 -35.01
N ARG A 203 -24.19 -10.49 -33.85
CA ARG A 203 -22.74 -10.32 -33.66
C ARG A 203 -22.33 -10.88 -32.32
N SER A 204 -21.12 -11.42 -32.23
CA SER A 204 -20.45 -11.68 -30.96
C SER A 204 -19.39 -10.62 -30.71
N SER A 205 -19.31 -10.15 -29.46
CA SER A 205 -18.22 -9.30 -28.98
C SER A 205 -17.11 -10.11 -28.32
N THR A 206 -17.40 -11.35 -27.92
CA THR A 206 -16.45 -12.32 -27.37
C THR A 206 -16.28 -13.52 -28.30
N ALA A 207 -15.21 -14.29 -28.09
CA ALA A 207 -14.96 -15.52 -28.85
C ALA A 207 -15.97 -16.61 -28.50
N MET A 208 -16.27 -17.46 -29.48
CA MET A 208 -16.86 -18.78 -29.25
C MET A 208 -15.75 -19.73 -28.81
N ALA A 209 -15.96 -20.48 -27.74
CA ALA A 209 -14.93 -21.34 -27.14
C ALA A 209 -15.50 -22.68 -26.64
N GLY A 210 -14.63 -23.62 -26.30
CA GLY A 210 -15.00 -24.93 -25.74
C GLY A 210 -15.33 -26.02 -26.77
N GLY A 211 -15.18 -25.72 -28.06
CA GLY A 211 -15.29 -26.70 -29.14
C GLY A 211 -14.09 -27.64 -29.15
N ALA A 212 -14.33 -28.93 -28.98
CA ALA A 212 -13.31 -29.97 -29.08
C ALA A 212 -13.88 -31.22 -29.75
N SER A 213 -13.08 -31.88 -30.57
CA SER A 213 -13.37 -33.17 -31.19
C SER A 213 -12.06 -33.95 -31.28
N GLY A 214 -12.01 -35.13 -30.69
CA GLY A 214 -10.84 -36.01 -30.70
C GLY A 214 -10.40 -36.49 -29.33
N ALA A 215 -9.29 -37.24 -29.32
CA ALA A 215 -8.68 -37.78 -28.12
C ALA A 215 -7.86 -36.69 -27.40
N VAL A 216 -8.34 -36.23 -26.24
CA VAL A 216 -7.64 -35.26 -25.38
C VAL A 216 -6.92 -36.04 -24.28
N PRO A 217 -5.64 -35.74 -23.97
CA PRO A 217 -4.94 -36.38 -22.88
C PRO A 217 -5.69 -36.16 -21.55
N ILE A 218 -5.85 -37.22 -20.76
CA ILE A 218 -6.36 -37.14 -19.39
C ILE A 218 -5.24 -37.45 -18.41
N VAL A 219 -5.38 -36.89 -17.21
CA VAL A 219 -4.50 -37.19 -16.08
C VAL A 219 -5.16 -38.28 -15.24
N ASP A 220 -4.34 -39.13 -14.63
CA ASP A 220 -4.79 -40.04 -13.61
C ASP A 220 -5.30 -39.23 -12.40
N THR A 221 -6.41 -39.65 -11.79
CA THR A 221 -7.03 -38.89 -10.70
C THR A 221 -6.10 -38.71 -9.49
N ALA A 222 -5.21 -39.67 -9.20
CA ALA A 222 -4.25 -39.54 -8.12
C ALA A 222 -3.16 -38.52 -8.45
N LEU A 223 -2.69 -38.49 -9.71
CA LEU A 223 -1.70 -37.51 -10.16
C LEU A 223 -2.29 -36.10 -10.26
N GLU A 224 -3.56 -35.98 -10.65
CA GLU A 224 -4.29 -34.70 -10.63
C GLU A 224 -4.43 -34.17 -9.20
N GLU A 225 -4.83 -34.99 -8.24
CA GLU A 225 -4.96 -34.56 -6.84
C GLU A 225 -3.60 -34.17 -6.23
N GLN A 226 -2.53 -34.91 -6.57
CA GLN A 226 -1.17 -34.56 -6.16
C GLN A 226 -0.74 -33.19 -6.73
N ALA A 227 -1.03 -32.94 -8.01
CA ALA A 227 -0.74 -31.65 -8.65
C ALA A 227 -1.53 -30.51 -7.99
N ARG A 228 -2.83 -30.72 -7.71
CA ARG A 228 -3.66 -29.73 -7.01
C ARG A 228 -3.16 -29.42 -5.60
N SER A 229 -2.76 -30.44 -4.84
CA SER A 229 -2.17 -30.24 -3.51
C SER A 229 -0.88 -29.41 -3.55
N ALA A 230 -0.01 -29.69 -4.54
CA ALA A 230 1.19 -28.89 -4.78
C ALA A 230 0.86 -27.44 -5.16
N LEU A 231 -0.14 -27.23 -6.04
CA LEU A 231 -0.62 -25.89 -6.41
C LEU A 231 -1.17 -25.12 -5.21
N LYS A 232 -1.95 -25.75 -4.32
CA LYS A 232 -2.46 -25.12 -3.09
C LYS A 232 -1.32 -24.66 -2.18
N THR A 233 -0.30 -25.50 -2.01
CA THR A 233 0.88 -25.16 -1.19
C THR A 233 1.69 -24.01 -1.82
N ALA A 234 1.80 -23.97 -3.14
CA ALA A 234 2.47 -22.88 -3.85
C ALA A 234 1.68 -21.56 -3.83
N LEU A 235 0.34 -21.62 -3.88
CA LEU A 235 -0.55 -20.45 -3.87
C LEU A 235 -0.59 -19.75 -2.50
N ALA A 236 -0.50 -20.49 -1.40
CA ALA A 236 -0.64 -19.96 -0.05
C ALA A 236 0.27 -18.74 0.27
N PRO A 237 1.60 -18.79 0.11
CA PRO A 237 2.47 -17.64 0.40
C PRO A 237 2.19 -16.47 -0.55
N ASP A 238 1.85 -16.79 -1.80
CA ASP A 238 1.60 -15.85 -2.87
C ASP A 238 0.32 -15.02 -2.66
N LEU A 239 -0.72 -15.66 -2.12
CA LEU A 239 -1.98 -15.05 -1.72
C LEU A 239 -1.81 -14.18 -0.47
N LEU A 240 -1.05 -14.68 0.52
CA LEU A 240 -0.75 -13.94 1.74
C LEU A 240 0.04 -12.65 1.44
N ALA A 241 1.05 -12.72 0.56
CA ALA A 241 1.80 -11.55 0.11
C ALA A 241 0.89 -10.54 -0.62
N SER A 242 -0.04 -11.02 -1.46
CA SER A 242 -1.02 -10.15 -2.12
C SER A 242 -1.93 -9.43 -1.12
N ILE A 243 -2.44 -10.13 -0.10
CA ILE A 243 -3.25 -9.50 0.97
C ILE A 243 -2.43 -8.49 1.75
N GLN A 244 -1.20 -8.82 2.16
CA GLN A 244 -0.33 -7.91 2.90
C GLN A 244 -0.07 -6.61 2.13
N SER A 245 0.10 -6.68 0.80
CA SER A 245 0.31 -5.49 -0.04
C SER A 245 -0.93 -4.60 -0.18
N GLN A 246 -2.12 -5.13 0.10
CA GLN A 246 -3.38 -4.39 0.02
C GLN A 246 -3.78 -3.74 1.35
N ILE A 247 -3.09 -4.04 2.46
CA ILE A 247 -3.40 -3.46 3.77
C ILE A 247 -3.08 -1.96 3.75
N PRO A 248 -4.08 -1.07 3.92
CA PRO A 248 -3.84 0.37 3.94
C PRO A 248 -3.03 0.78 5.17
N SER A 249 -2.33 1.92 5.08
CA SER A 249 -1.61 2.49 6.22
C SER A 249 -2.57 2.77 7.39
N GLY A 250 -2.20 2.36 8.60
CA GLY A 250 -3.03 2.53 9.79
C GLY A 250 -4.01 1.38 10.06
N TYR A 251 -4.07 0.38 9.19
CA TYR A 251 -4.83 -0.85 9.41
C TYR A 251 -3.92 -1.99 9.84
N VAL A 252 -4.51 -2.97 10.52
CA VAL A 252 -3.84 -4.19 10.95
C VAL A 252 -4.66 -5.42 10.58
N LEU A 253 -3.94 -6.49 10.25
CA LEU A 253 -4.49 -7.83 10.11
C LEU A 253 -4.13 -8.63 11.38
N VAL A 254 -5.15 -9.18 12.04
CA VAL A 254 -4.96 -10.07 13.18
C VAL A 254 -4.73 -11.50 12.68
N PRO A 255 -3.83 -12.29 13.27
CA PRO A 255 -3.73 -13.71 12.99
C PRO A 255 -5.10 -14.41 13.06
N SER A 256 -5.35 -15.33 12.13
CA SER A 256 -6.62 -16.03 11.96
C SER A 256 -7.81 -15.17 11.47
N ALA A 257 -7.60 -13.88 11.16
CA ALA A 257 -8.60 -13.03 10.52
C ALA A 257 -8.55 -13.11 8.97
N ALA A 258 -7.97 -14.18 8.42
CA ALA A 258 -7.92 -14.44 7.00
C ALA A 258 -8.25 -15.90 6.70
N GLU A 259 -9.04 -16.11 5.66
CA GLU A 259 -9.45 -17.43 5.20
C GLU A 259 -9.12 -17.57 3.72
N THR A 260 -8.61 -18.74 3.32
CA THR A 260 -8.33 -19.05 1.91
C THR A 260 -9.21 -20.19 1.44
N VAL A 261 -9.95 -19.94 0.37
CA VAL A 261 -10.78 -20.92 -0.32
C VAL A 261 -10.09 -21.29 -1.63
N TYR A 262 -9.98 -22.60 -1.89
CA TYR A 262 -9.43 -23.13 -3.14
C TYR A 262 -10.54 -23.72 -3.99
N GLU A 263 -10.53 -23.38 -5.27
CA GLU A 263 -11.46 -23.85 -6.27
C GLU A 263 -10.69 -24.55 -7.40
N ALA A 264 -11.06 -25.82 -7.62
CA ALA A 264 -10.52 -26.60 -8.71
C ALA A 264 -11.10 -26.10 -10.04
N MET A 265 -10.23 -25.69 -10.96
CA MET A 265 -10.62 -25.34 -12.32
C MET A 265 -10.52 -26.55 -13.25
N ASP A 266 -11.28 -26.51 -14.35
CA ASP A 266 -11.23 -27.54 -15.39
C ASP A 266 -9.81 -27.67 -15.95
N SER A 267 -9.33 -28.92 -16.00
CA SER A 267 -8.04 -29.26 -16.60
C SER A 267 -8.12 -29.16 -18.12
N GLU A 268 -7.09 -28.58 -18.74
CA GLU A 268 -7.04 -28.35 -20.19
C GLU A 268 -5.78 -28.99 -20.81
N PRO A 269 -5.79 -29.38 -22.09
CA PRO A 269 -4.54 -29.81 -22.74
C PRO A 269 -3.50 -28.69 -22.72
N SER A 270 -2.28 -29.04 -22.30
CA SER A 270 -1.15 -28.10 -22.24
C SER A 270 -0.61 -27.80 -23.64
N SER A 271 0.18 -26.73 -23.76
CA SER A 271 0.94 -26.41 -24.98
C SER A 271 1.95 -27.49 -25.36
N THR A 272 2.40 -28.29 -24.38
CA THR A 272 3.30 -29.43 -24.61
C THR A 272 2.51 -30.68 -24.92
N THR A 273 2.81 -31.31 -26.06
CA THR A 273 2.12 -32.53 -26.52
C THR A 273 2.17 -33.64 -25.46
N GLY A 274 1.01 -34.22 -25.16
CA GLY A 274 0.88 -35.31 -24.17
C GLY A 274 0.85 -34.85 -22.71
N MET A 275 0.86 -33.55 -22.45
CA MET A 275 0.72 -32.96 -21.11
C MET A 275 -0.68 -32.34 -20.94
N VAL A 276 -1.15 -32.32 -19.70
CA VAL A 276 -2.39 -31.66 -19.28
C VAL A 276 -2.02 -30.58 -18.29
N GLU A 277 -2.61 -29.41 -18.44
CA GLU A 277 -2.50 -28.30 -17.53
C GLU A 277 -3.60 -28.40 -16.47
N VAL A 278 -3.19 -28.74 -15.24
CA VAL A 278 -4.05 -28.71 -14.06
C VAL A 278 -4.02 -27.30 -13.49
N LYS A 279 -5.20 -26.72 -13.25
CA LYS A 279 -5.39 -25.34 -12.79
C LYS A 279 -6.11 -25.31 -11.45
N GLU A 280 -5.59 -24.52 -10.53
CA GLU A 280 -6.20 -24.28 -9.22
C GLU A 280 -6.29 -22.77 -8.99
N GLN A 281 -7.44 -22.33 -8.52
CA GLN A 281 -7.67 -20.95 -8.13
C GLN A 281 -7.70 -20.87 -6.60
N GLY A 282 -6.92 -19.97 -6.02
CA GLY A 282 -7.02 -19.62 -4.61
C GLY A 282 -7.58 -18.22 -4.45
N THR A 283 -8.55 -18.07 -3.56
CA THR A 283 -9.12 -16.79 -3.16
C THR A 283 -8.91 -16.63 -1.67
N ILE A 284 -8.17 -15.62 -1.26
CA ILE A 284 -7.97 -15.25 0.14
C ILE A 284 -8.83 -14.04 0.47
N THR A 285 -9.54 -14.13 1.59
CA THR A 285 -10.39 -13.06 2.13
C THR A 285 -9.87 -12.75 3.53
N ALA A 286 -9.53 -11.49 3.78
CA ALA A 286 -9.01 -11.05 5.07
C ALA A 286 -9.81 -9.88 5.62
N ILE A 287 -9.95 -9.85 6.95
CA ILE A 287 -10.60 -8.77 7.69
C ILE A 287 -9.51 -7.92 8.33
N ILE A 288 -9.54 -6.64 8.02
CA ILE A 288 -8.61 -5.66 8.57
C ILE A 288 -9.36 -4.66 9.44
N PHE A 289 -8.66 -4.16 10.45
CA PHE A 289 -9.19 -3.19 11.40
C PHE A 289 -8.28 -1.98 11.46
N PRO A 290 -8.80 -0.75 11.61
CA PRO A 290 -7.96 0.38 11.98
C PRO A 290 -7.26 0.09 13.31
N ASN A 291 -5.93 0.24 13.33
CA ASN A 291 -5.08 -0.11 14.46
C ASN A 291 -5.57 0.59 15.74
N THR A 292 -5.83 1.89 15.64
CA THR A 292 -6.30 2.72 16.77
C THR A 292 -7.66 2.28 17.30
N ALA A 293 -8.61 1.91 16.43
CA ALA A 293 -9.94 1.49 16.83
C ALA A 293 -9.93 0.11 17.50
N LEU A 294 -9.16 -0.84 16.95
CA LEU A 294 -8.97 -2.15 17.56
C LEU A 294 -8.27 -2.03 18.92
N ALA A 295 -7.18 -1.25 18.99
CA ALA A 295 -6.44 -1.02 20.20
C ALA A 295 -7.32 -0.40 21.31
N THR A 296 -8.11 0.62 20.96
CA THR A 296 -9.08 1.26 21.87
C THR A 296 -10.12 0.28 22.39
N SER A 297 -10.68 -0.55 21.51
CA SER A 297 -11.68 -1.57 21.88
C SER A 297 -11.08 -2.61 22.82
N VAL A 298 -9.85 -3.06 22.57
CA VAL A 298 -9.13 -4.00 23.43
C VAL A 298 -8.84 -3.36 24.79
N ALA A 299 -8.30 -2.13 24.82
CA ALA A 299 -7.99 -1.43 26.08
C ALA A 299 -9.24 -1.24 26.94
N ALA A 300 -10.37 -0.88 26.34
CA ALA A 300 -11.65 -0.73 27.03
C ALA A 300 -12.21 -2.06 27.56
N SER A 301 -11.89 -3.19 26.92
CA SER A 301 -12.36 -4.51 27.37
C SER A 301 -11.58 -5.07 28.56
N VAL A 302 -10.35 -4.59 28.81
CA VAL A 302 -9.48 -5.10 29.88
C VAL A 302 -9.62 -4.24 31.12
N ALA A 303 -10.42 -4.71 32.09
CA ALA A 303 -10.71 -3.98 33.33
C ALA A 303 -9.45 -3.56 34.14
N GLY A 304 -8.35 -4.33 34.05
CA GLY A 304 -7.11 -4.07 34.80
C GLY A 304 -6.24 -2.92 34.26
N LEU A 305 -6.57 -2.33 33.10
CA LEU A 305 -5.78 -1.24 32.52
C LEU A 305 -6.21 0.16 32.97
N ASN A 306 -7.38 0.30 33.61
CA ASN A 306 -7.96 1.58 34.00
C ASN A 306 -7.97 2.64 32.86
N TYR A 307 -8.15 2.19 31.62
CA TYR A 307 -8.12 3.02 30.42
C TYR A 307 -9.14 4.16 30.47
N GLN A 308 -8.71 5.41 30.24
CA GLN A 308 -9.56 6.62 30.31
C GLN A 308 -9.83 7.26 28.94
N GLY A 309 -9.52 6.55 27.85
CA GLY A 309 -9.72 7.07 26.49
C GLY A 309 -8.50 7.76 25.89
N GLU A 310 -7.30 7.51 26.43
CA GLU A 310 -6.06 8.04 25.86
C GLU A 310 -5.76 7.43 24.48
N PRO A 311 -5.25 8.19 23.50
CA PRO A 311 -4.94 7.63 22.19
C PRO A 311 -3.86 6.55 22.29
N LEU A 312 -4.11 5.36 21.73
CA LEU A 312 -3.18 4.23 21.75
C LEU A 312 -3.29 3.36 20.50
N THR A 313 -2.26 2.55 20.28
CA THR A 313 -2.12 1.64 19.13
C THR A 313 -1.63 0.28 19.59
N LEU A 314 -1.88 -0.76 18.79
CA LEU A 314 -1.27 -2.06 18.93
C LEU A 314 0.15 -2.03 18.35
N ALA A 315 1.14 -2.36 19.17
CA ALA A 315 2.53 -2.48 18.73
C ALA A 315 2.75 -3.72 17.85
N SER A 316 1.99 -4.80 18.10
CA SER A 316 2.00 -6.02 17.30
C SER A 316 0.66 -6.76 17.46
N THR A 317 0.26 -7.47 16.42
CA THR A 317 -0.90 -8.38 16.42
C THR A 317 -0.52 -9.85 16.53
N GLU A 318 0.77 -10.20 16.52
CA GLU A 318 1.24 -11.59 16.41
C GLU A 318 0.83 -12.49 17.59
N ASN A 319 0.69 -11.90 18.77
CA ASN A 319 0.28 -12.60 19.99
C ASN A 319 -1.24 -12.56 20.23
N LEU A 320 -2.00 -12.17 19.22
CA LEU A 320 -3.46 -12.14 19.23
C LEU A 320 -4.01 -13.17 18.26
N LEU A 321 -5.11 -13.79 18.63
CA LEU A 321 -5.84 -14.77 17.83
C LEU A 321 -7.28 -14.32 17.73
N LEU A 322 -7.74 -14.17 16.48
CA LEU A 322 -9.15 -13.94 16.20
C LEU A 322 -9.85 -15.29 16.01
N ALA A 323 -10.92 -15.52 16.76
CA ALA A 323 -11.78 -16.68 16.63
C ALA A 323 -13.20 -16.22 16.27
N ALA A 324 -13.75 -16.73 15.18
CA ALA A 324 -15.13 -16.48 14.75
C ALA A 324 -15.80 -17.78 14.32
N VAL A 325 -17.13 -17.84 14.38
CA VAL A 325 -17.90 -19.01 13.92
C VAL A 325 -17.79 -19.17 12.40
N SER A 326 -17.80 -18.05 11.68
CA SER A 326 -17.60 -17.98 10.23
C SER A 326 -17.11 -16.59 9.85
N MET A 327 -16.37 -16.49 8.75
CA MET A 327 -16.05 -15.20 8.16
C MET A 327 -17.33 -14.50 7.65
N PRO A 328 -17.41 -13.16 7.73
CA PRO A 328 -18.56 -12.41 7.23
C PRO A 328 -18.57 -12.44 5.70
N SER A 329 -19.76 -12.36 5.10
CA SER A 329 -19.88 -12.11 3.65
C SER A 329 -19.39 -10.71 3.32
N LEU A 330 -19.05 -10.46 2.04
CA LEU A 330 -18.58 -9.14 1.58
C LEU A 330 -19.59 -8.01 1.87
N ASP A 331 -20.88 -8.35 1.93
CA ASP A 331 -21.99 -7.42 2.17
C ASP A 331 -22.43 -7.36 3.64
N ALA A 332 -21.76 -8.09 4.55
CA ALA A 332 -22.14 -8.10 5.96
C ALA A 332 -21.88 -6.73 6.62
N GLU A 333 -22.88 -6.21 7.32
CA GLU A 333 -22.78 -4.95 8.05
C GLU A 333 -22.09 -5.09 9.41
N THR A 334 -22.13 -6.29 9.99
CA THR A 334 -21.55 -6.57 11.30
C THR A 334 -20.74 -7.86 11.28
N PHE A 335 -19.73 -7.91 12.14
CA PHE A 335 -18.88 -9.08 12.32
C PHE A 335 -18.60 -9.32 13.80
N SER A 336 -19.06 -10.47 14.29
CA SER A 336 -18.87 -10.89 15.67
C SER A 336 -17.73 -11.89 15.78
N PHE A 337 -16.78 -11.62 16.67
CA PHE A 337 -15.62 -12.47 16.90
C PHE A 337 -15.17 -12.40 18.36
N THR A 338 -14.35 -13.37 18.76
CA THR A 338 -13.64 -13.38 20.04
C THR A 338 -12.17 -13.14 19.77
N LEU A 339 -11.57 -12.23 20.53
CA LEU A 339 -10.13 -11.98 20.50
C LEU A 339 -9.50 -12.56 21.76
N ALA A 340 -8.48 -13.39 21.57
CA ALA A 340 -7.73 -14.06 22.62
C ALA A 340 -6.24 -13.79 22.49
N GLY A 341 -5.52 -13.64 23.61
CA GLY A 341 -4.06 -13.57 23.62
C GLY A 341 -3.50 -12.41 24.44
N THR A 342 -2.30 -11.96 24.10
CA THR A 342 -1.63 -10.84 24.79
C THR A 342 -1.50 -9.65 23.86
N ALA A 343 -2.26 -8.59 24.15
CA ALA A 343 -2.19 -7.32 23.44
C ALA A 343 -1.03 -6.46 23.98
N SER A 344 -0.17 -5.97 23.10
CA SER A 344 0.85 -4.96 23.42
C SER A 344 0.35 -3.60 22.96
N LEU A 345 -0.09 -2.77 23.90
CA LEU A 345 -0.70 -1.46 23.66
C LEU A 345 0.33 -0.37 23.92
N THR A 346 0.59 0.47 22.93
CA THR A 346 1.50 1.62 23.03
C THR A 346 0.70 2.90 22.94
N TYR A 347 0.83 3.74 23.97
CA TYR A 347 0.18 5.05 23.99
C TYR A 347 0.79 5.97 22.95
N THR A 348 -0.07 6.67 22.23
CA THR A 348 0.34 7.61 21.19
C THR A 348 0.69 8.94 21.84
N VAL A 349 1.94 9.36 21.66
CA VAL A 349 2.43 10.64 22.16
C VAL A 349 2.09 11.73 21.16
N ASP A 350 1.41 12.79 21.61
CA ASP A 350 1.21 14.01 20.83
C ASP A 350 2.42 14.96 21.01
N PRO A 351 3.27 15.14 19.98
CA PRO A 351 4.46 15.98 20.08
C PRO A 351 4.14 17.43 20.43
N SER A 352 3.00 17.96 19.96
CA SER A 352 2.61 19.35 20.18
C SER A 352 2.19 19.59 21.64
N ARG A 353 1.43 18.64 22.21
CA ARG A 353 1.03 18.64 23.63
C ARG A 353 2.24 18.54 24.55
N ILE A 354 3.19 17.66 24.22
CA ILE A 354 4.44 17.52 24.98
C ILE A 354 5.28 18.79 24.89
N ALA A 355 5.47 19.37 23.69
CA ALA A 355 6.23 20.61 23.51
C ALA A 355 5.63 21.77 24.33
N ALA A 356 4.30 21.94 24.27
CA ALA A 356 3.61 22.95 25.06
C ALA A 356 3.75 22.73 26.58
N ALA A 357 3.73 21.47 27.03
CA ALA A 357 3.87 21.11 28.43
C ALA A 357 5.25 21.45 29.01
N VAL A 358 6.30 21.41 28.20
CA VAL A 358 7.69 21.65 28.65
C VAL A 358 8.19 23.06 28.32
N ALA A 359 7.48 23.81 27.49
CA ALA A 359 7.86 25.15 27.08
C ALA A 359 8.06 26.09 28.28
N GLY A 360 9.15 26.85 28.24
CA GLY A 360 9.54 27.80 29.29
C GLY A 360 9.92 27.20 30.64
N LYS A 361 9.82 25.88 30.83
CA LYS A 361 10.18 25.21 32.09
C LYS A 361 11.69 25.00 32.19
N THR A 362 12.18 24.88 33.43
CA THR A 362 13.53 24.37 33.68
C THR A 362 13.59 22.88 33.34
N ARG A 363 14.79 22.33 33.14
CA ARG A 363 14.95 20.88 32.89
C ARG A 363 14.24 20.01 33.95
N SER A 364 14.47 20.30 35.22
CA SER A 364 13.84 19.55 36.32
C SER A 364 12.32 19.73 36.36
N ALA A 365 11.81 20.94 36.12
CA ALA A 365 10.37 21.17 36.08
C ALA A 365 9.70 20.52 34.86
N ALA A 366 10.41 20.42 33.73
CA ALA A 366 9.95 19.70 32.55
C ALA A 366 9.93 18.18 32.80
N GLU A 367 10.96 17.61 33.44
CA GLU A 367 10.97 16.20 33.83
C GLU A 367 9.77 15.84 34.73
N VAL A 368 9.45 16.68 35.72
CA VAL A 368 8.25 16.51 36.57
C VAL A 368 6.94 16.74 35.82
N ALA A 369 6.91 17.67 34.87
CA ALA A 369 5.71 17.86 34.05
C ALA A 369 5.40 16.60 33.21
N LEU A 370 6.44 15.98 32.64
CA LEU A 370 6.31 14.80 31.79
C LEU A 370 5.87 13.54 32.56
N THR A 371 6.10 13.44 33.87
CA THR A 371 5.58 12.33 34.67
C THR A 371 4.06 12.34 34.84
N ASN A 372 3.40 13.47 34.56
CA ASN A 372 1.93 13.57 34.60
C ASN A 372 1.26 13.05 33.32
N TYR A 373 2.04 12.67 32.30
CA TYR A 373 1.54 12.20 31.01
C TYR A 373 1.64 10.67 30.97
N PRO A 374 0.52 9.92 31.06
CA PRO A 374 0.54 8.46 31.06
C PRO A 374 1.12 7.87 29.76
N GLU A 375 1.07 8.64 28.67
CA GLU A 375 1.68 8.26 27.40
C GLU A 375 3.23 8.27 27.41
N VAL A 376 3.87 8.90 28.41
CA VAL A 376 5.33 9.03 28.50
C VAL A 376 5.92 8.06 29.52
N LYS A 377 6.66 7.05 29.05
CA LYS A 377 7.44 6.18 29.94
C LYS A 377 8.74 6.86 30.40
N ARG A 378 9.41 7.53 29.47
CA ARG A 378 10.67 8.22 29.71
C ARG A 378 10.84 9.34 28.71
N ALA A 379 11.44 10.45 29.15
CA ALA A 379 11.85 11.52 28.26
C ALA A 379 13.32 11.89 28.49
N VAL A 380 14.01 12.23 27.41
CA VAL A 380 15.39 12.73 27.42
C VAL A 380 15.37 14.13 26.85
N ILE A 381 15.72 15.10 27.69
CA ILE A 381 15.72 16.53 27.34
C ILE A 381 17.15 16.96 26.99
N ILE A 382 17.33 17.46 25.77
CA ILE A 382 18.60 17.97 25.24
C ILE A 382 18.43 19.46 24.93
N LEU A 383 19.16 20.30 25.67
CA LEU A 383 19.14 21.76 25.52
C LEU A 383 20.30 22.22 24.64
N ARG A 384 20.02 23.12 23.69
CA ARG A 384 21.06 23.78 22.88
C ARG A 384 20.93 25.31 22.98
N PRO A 385 22.01 26.00 23.38
CA PRO A 385 23.30 25.46 23.83
C PRO A 385 23.24 24.79 25.22
N PHE A 386 24.17 23.88 25.52
CA PHE A 386 24.12 22.95 26.68
C PHE A 386 24.13 23.65 28.05
N TRP A 387 24.56 24.90 28.12
CA TRP A 387 24.61 25.71 29.35
C TRP A 387 23.28 26.37 29.70
N ARG A 388 22.26 26.28 28.84
CA ARG A 388 20.88 26.72 29.15
C ARG A 388 20.27 25.81 30.21
N GLN A 389 19.59 26.41 31.17
CA GLN A 389 18.85 25.69 32.22
C GLN A 389 17.34 25.60 31.95
N THR A 390 16.85 26.42 31.01
CA THR A 390 15.44 26.56 30.65
C THR A 390 15.19 26.24 29.19
N LEU A 391 14.05 25.60 28.92
CA LEU A 391 13.56 25.37 27.58
C LEU A 391 13.08 26.69 26.93
N PRO A 392 13.10 26.78 25.58
CA PRO A 392 12.49 27.89 24.86
C PRO A 392 11.04 28.12 25.29
N GLN A 393 10.61 29.39 25.29
CA GLN A 393 9.23 29.77 25.61
C GLN A 393 8.27 29.42 24.47
N ASP A 394 8.76 29.48 23.23
CA ASP A 394 7.99 29.10 22.05
C ASP A 394 8.04 27.57 21.87
N PRO A 395 6.89 26.87 21.92
CA PRO A 395 6.82 25.42 21.67
C PRO A 395 7.35 25.03 20.29
N SER A 396 7.31 25.92 19.29
CA SER A 396 7.81 25.64 17.94
C SER A 396 9.34 25.43 17.89
N SER A 397 10.05 26.00 18.87
CA SER A 397 11.51 25.86 19.03
C SER A 397 11.90 24.57 19.77
N ILE A 398 10.93 23.72 20.10
CA ILE A 398 11.10 22.45 20.81
C ILE A 398 10.78 21.29 19.85
N SER A 399 11.83 20.60 19.41
CA SER A 399 11.67 19.41 18.57
C SER A 399 11.41 18.19 19.44
N VAL A 400 10.19 17.66 19.39
CA VAL A 400 9.83 16.41 20.09
C VAL A 400 9.96 15.25 19.12
N VAL A 401 10.77 14.25 19.47
CA VAL A 401 10.99 13.04 18.67
C VAL A 401 10.51 11.85 19.49
N VAL A 402 9.53 11.12 18.96
CA VAL A 402 9.07 9.87 19.56
C VAL A 402 10.02 8.76 19.11
N SER A 403 10.72 8.15 20.07
CA SER A 403 11.63 7.03 19.81
C SER A 403 10.89 5.73 20.08
N SER A 404 10.84 4.85 19.06
CA SER A 404 10.21 3.53 19.11
C SER A 404 11.01 2.50 19.90
#